data_AF-A0A973TW47-F1
#
_entry.id   AF-A0A973TW47-F1
#
_cell.length_a   1.000
_cell.length_b   1.000
_cell.length_c   1.000
_cell.angle_alpha   90.00
_cell.angle_beta   90.00
_cell.angle_gamma   90.00
#
_symmetry.space_group_name_H-M   'P 1'
#
loop_
_entity.id
_entity.type
_entity.pdbx_description
1 polymer ?
#
loop_
_entity_poly.entity_id
_entity_poly.type
_entity_poly.pdbx_seq_one_letter_code
_entity_poly.pdbx_strand_id
1 'polypeptide(L)'
;MRRRRGRISFGDAYMMFLIALMIIGGSAVLSLGFPKTGFDGPVICDGQEMGPGDQCRVASNGSVDITGYEDLRAQQLAGHGWELQGLVIGGVMLLMGLFFLGLMVRQYRRR
;
A
#
# COMPACT_ATOMS: atom_id res chain seq x y z
N MET A 1 -32.87 -11.15 -34.51
CA MET A 1 -31.63 -10.93 -33.74
C MET A 1 -31.57 -11.91 -32.58
N ARG A 2 -30.86 -13.05 -32.73
CA ARG A 2 -30.75 -14.08 -31.66
C ARG A 2 -29.72 -13.61 -30.63
N ARG A 3 -30.18 -13.09 -29.48
CA ARG A 3 -29.34 -12.94 -28.29
C ARG A 3 -28.89 -14.34 -27.84
N ARG A 4 -27.69 -14.75 -28.22
CA ARG A 4 -27.03 -15.91 -27.60
C ARG A 4 -26.80 -15.52 -26.13
N ARG A 5 -27.67 -16.00 -25.24
CA ARG A 5 -27.37 -16.06 -23.81
C ARG A 5 -26.17 -16.99 -23.67
N GLY A 6 -24.96 -16.42 -23.65
CA GLY A 6 -23.78 -17.17 -23.26
C GLY A 6 -24.03 -17.72 -21.86
N ARG A 7 -24.12 -19.04 -21.74
CA ARG A 7 -24.09 -19.69 -20.43
C ARG A 7 -22.73 -19.33 -19.84
N ILE A 8 -22.72 -18.44 -18.86
CA ILE A 8 -21.54 -18.21 -18.02
C ILE A 8 -21.24 -19.56 -17.39
N SER A 9 -20.12 -20.16 -17.76
CA SER A 9 -19.70 -21.43 -17.15
C SER A 9 -19.46 -21.18 -15.67
N PHE A 10 -19.73 -22.18 -14.82
CA PHE A 10 -19.44 -22.07 -13.38
C PHE A 10 -17.97 -21.68 -13.12
N GLY A 11 -17.06 -22.13 -13.99
CA GLY A 11 -15.65 -21.74 -13.97
C GLY A 11 -15.41 -20.25 -14.31
N ASP A 12 -16.17 -19.67 -15.24
CA ASP A 12 -16.04 -18.24 -15.59
C ASP A 12 -16.51 -17.35 -14.44
N ALA A 13 -17.60 -17.72 -13.78
CA ALA A 13 -18.13 -17.00 -12.62
C ALA A 13 -17.17 -17.05 -11.42
N TYR A 14 -16.58 -18.21 -11.14
CA TYR A 14 -15.58 -18.37 -10.08
C TYR A 14 -14.32 -17.54 -10.34
N MET A 15 -13.83 -17.53 -11.58
CA MET A 15 -12.66 -16.73 -11.95
C MET A 15 -12.93 -15.22 -11.88
N MET A 16 -14.14 -14.76 -12.26
CA MET A 16 -14.53 -13.36 -12.05
C MET A 16 -14.58 -12.99 -10.56
N PHE A 17 -15.06 -13.89 -9.71
CA PHE A 17 -15.08 -13.67 -8.26
C PHE A 17 -13.67 -13.54 -7.67
N LEU A 18 -12.73 -14.39 -8.07
CA LEU A 18 -11.33 -14.31 -7.63
C LEU A 18 -10.65 -13.00 -8.09
N ILE A 19 -10.89 -12.58 -9.33
CA ILE A 19 -10.35 -11.31 -9.85
C ILE A 19 -10.94 -10.13 -9.05
N ALA A 20 -12.25 -10.15 -8.77
CA ALA A 20 -12.87 -9.11 -7.96
C ALA A 20 -12.28 -9.05 -6.55
N LEU A 21 -12.03 -10.21 -5.91
CA LEU A 21 -11.36 -10.26 -4.61
C LEU A 21 -9.92 -9.72 -4.66
N MET A 22 -9.16 -10.02 -5.72
CA MET A 22 -7.81 -9.47 -5.89
C MET A 22 -7.82 -7.95 -6.09
N ILE A 23 -8.77 -7.43 -6.87
CA ILE A 23 -8.88 -5.98 -7.11
C ILE A 23 -9.31 -5.26 -5.83
N ILE A 24 -10.36 -5.75 -5.15
CA ILE A 24 -10.87 -5.16 -3.91
C ILE A 24 -9.80 -5.27 -2.81
N GLY A 25 -9.25 -6.47 -2.60
CA GLY A 25 -8.20 -6.71 -1.62
C GLY A 25 -6.94 -5.89 -1.90
N GLY A 26 -6.47 -5.89 -3.15
CA GLY A 26 -5.32 -5.08 -3.58
C GLY A 26 -5.55 -3.59 -3.36
N SER A 27 -6.73 -3.07 -3.70
CA SER A 27 -7.08 -1.65 -3.46
C SER A 27 -7.16 -1.29 -1.97
N ALA A 28 -7.65 -2.21 -1.12
CA ALA A 28 -7.70 -2.01 0.32
C ALA A 28 -6.29 -1.98 0.93
N VAL A 29 -5.42 -2.93 0.54
CA VAL A 29 -4.02 -2.99 1.00
C VAL A 29 -3.23 -1.76 0.52
N LEU A 30 -3.42 -1.35 -0.73
CA LEU A 30 -2.85 -0.09 -1.24
C LEU A 30 -3.32 1.11 -0.42
N SER A 31 -4.62 1.21 -0.11
CA SER A 31 -5.16 2.33 0.67
C SER A 31 -4.67 2.37 2.12
N LEU A 32 -4.22 1.23 2.66
CA LEU A 32 -3.58 1.12 3.98
C LEU A 32 -2.07 1.40 3.92
N GLY A 33 -1.42 1.06 2.81
CA GLY A 33 0.01 1.31 2.58
C GLY A 33 0.31 2.70 1.99
N PHE A 34 -0.69 3.41 1.48
CA PHE A 34 -0.54 4.83 1.17
C PHE A 34 -0.47 5.59 2.50
N PRO A 35 0.64 6.30 2.78
CA PRO A 35 0.76 7.06 4.01
C PRO A 35 -0.36 8.11 3.99
N LYS A 36 -1.29 8.03 4.95
CA LYS A 36 -2.46 8.91 5.04
C LYS A 36 -2.13 10.35 5.41
N THR A 37 -0.87 10.61 5.64
CA THR A 37 -0.28 11.89 5.99
C THR A 37 1.02 11.95 5.23
N GLY A 38 1.40 13.11 4.71
CA GLY A 38 2.66 13.26 3.97
C GLY A 38 3.81 12.61 4.73
N PHE A 39 4.88 12.26 4.04
CA PHE A 39 6.14 11.80 4.61
C PHE A 39 6.75 12.76 5.68
N ASP A 40 6.05 13.85 6.00
CA ASP A 40 6.23 14.79 7.09
C ASP A 40 5.10 14.61 8.13
N GLY A 41 5.05 13.44 8.77
CA GLY A 41 4.41 13.38 10.09
C GLY A 41 5.20 14.28 11.05
N PRO A 42 4.56 14.94 12.02
CA PRO A 42 5.28 15.77 13.00
C PRO A 42 6.37 14.92 13.66
N VAL A 43 7.62 15.38 13.61
CA VAL A 43 8.73 14.68 14.28
C VAL A 43 8.58 14.97 15.78
N ILE A 44 8.20 13.97 16.55
CA ILE A 44 7.95 14.14 17.99
C ILE A 44 9.17 13.71 18.79
N CYS A 45 9.63 14.59 19.68
CA CYS A 45 10.65 14.35 20.69
C CYS A 45 10.09 14.65 22.07
N ASP A 46 10.12 13.67 22.99
CA ASP A 46 9.63 13.81 24.37
C ASP A 46 8.20 14.39 24.49
N GLY A 47 7.34 14.07 23.51
CA GLY A 47 5.96 14.54 23.46
C GLY A 47 5.77 15.96 22.87
N GLN A 48 6.84 16.61 22.40
CA GLN A 48 6.77 17.87 21.65
C GLN A 48 7.10 17.67 20.17
N GLU A 49 6.35 18.38 19.32
CA GLU A 49 6.64 18.48 17.88
C GLU A 49 7.89 19.35 17.67
N MET A 50 8.90 18.78 17.03
CA MET A 50 10.13 19.47 16.66
C MET A 50 10.04 20.06 15.27
N GLY A 51 10.60 21.25 15.11
CA GLY A 51 10.81 21.89 13.81
C GLY A 51 12.19 21.56 13.21
N PRO A 52 12.37 21.86 11.92
CA PRO A 52 13.67 21.77 11.26
C PRO A 52 14.68 22.71 11.93
N GLY A 53 15.81 22.14 12.37
CA GLY A 53 16.86 22.86 13.11
C GLY A 53 16.84 22.63 14.62
N ASP A 54 15.76 22.05 15.16
CA ASP A 54 15.70 21.69 16.58
C ASP A 54 16.56 20.44 16.86
N GLN A 55 16.99 20.30 18.12
CA GLN A 55 17.76 19.16 18.60
C GLN A 55 17.01 18.45 19.74
N CYS A 56 16.87 17.13 19.63
CA CYS A 56 16.24 16.29 20.63
C CYS A 56 17.29 15.69 21.55
N ARG A 57 17.00 15.61 22.85
CA ARG A 57 17.80 14.82 23.78
C ARG A 57 17.15 13.45 23.92
N VAL A 58 17.72 12.45 23.25
CA VAL A 58 17.23 11.08 23.34
C VAL A 58 18.05 10.37 24.41
N ALA A 59 17.42 10.04 25.54
CA ALA A 59 18.04 9.22 26.57
C ALA A 59 18.00 7.75 26.13
N SER A 60 19.10 7.26 25.57
CA SER A 60 19.25 5.86 25.18
C SER A 60 20.30 5.20 26.07
N ASN A 61 19.89 4.19 26.84
CA ASN A 61 20.79 3.33 27.61
C ASN A 61 21.72 4.08 28.61
N GLY A 62 21.19 5.10 29.28
CA GLY A 62 21.95 5.87 30.28
C GLY A 62 22.92 6.92 29.71
N SER A 63 23.00 7.04 28.38
CA SER A 63 23.66 8.15 27.70
C SER A 63 22.61 9.08 27.10
N VAL A 64 22.75 10.39 27.36
CA VAL A 64 21.92 11.41 26.71
C VAL A 64 22.61 11.78 25.42
N ASP A 65 22.06 11.32 24.30
CA ASP A 65 22.57 11.68 22.97
C ASP A 65 21.72 12.80 22.37
N ILE A 66 22.37 13.72 21.66
CA ILE A 66 21.69 14.86 21.04
C ILE A 66 21.48 14.50 19.57
N THR A 67 20.23 14.21 19.20
CA THR A 67 19.86 13.80 17.85
C THR A 67 19.15 14.95 17.15
N GLY A 68 19.60 15.30 15.95
CA GLY A 68 18.99 16.37 15.16
C GLY A 68 17.65 15.96 14.55
N TYR A 69 16.82 16.94 14.20
CA TYR A 69 15.55 16.74 13.50
C TYR A 69 15.68 15.79 12.29
N GLU A 70 16.69 15.97 11.44
CA GLU A 70 16.87 15.17 10.21
C GLU A 70 17.20 13.70 10.51
N ASP A 71 17.99 13.43 11.56
CA ASP A 71 18.35 12.06 11.95
C ASP A 71 17.14 11.32 12.55
N LEU A 72 16.34 12.02 13.36
CA LEU A 72 15.09 11.50 13.92
C LEU A 72 14.04 11.26 12.84
N ARG A 73 13.89 12.20 11.90
CA ARG A 73 13.05 12.04 10.72
C ARG A 73 13.47 10.82 9.92
N ALA A 74 14.76 10.69 9.61
CA ALA A 74 15.28 9.53 8.89
C ALA A 74 15.02 8.21 9.63
N GLN A 75 15.17 8.15 10.95
CA GLN A 75 14.87 6.97 11.75
C GLN A 75 13.37 6.64 11.79
N GLN A 76 12.49 7.64 11.91
CA GLN A 76 11.05 7.44 11.85
C GLN A 76 10.61 6.93 10.47
N LEU A 77 11.15 7.51 9.38
CA LEU A 77 10.92 7.00 8.02
C LEU A 77 11.46 5.57 7.84
N ALA A 78 12.64 5.26 8.38
CA ALA A 78 13.21 3.91 8.29
C ALA A 78 12.37 2.88 9.07
N GLY A 79 11.72 3.27 10.17
CA GLY A 79 10.78 2.45 10.92
C GLY A 79 9.48 2.13 10.18
N HIS A 80 9.14 2.88 9.13
CA HIS A 80 7.93 2.69 8.31
C HIS A 80 8.11 1.69 7.16
N GLY A 81 9.13 0.82 7.22
CA GLY A 81 9.39 -0.20 6.20
C GLY A 81 8.21 -1.14 5.92
N TRP A 82 7.28 -1.31 6.87
CA TRP A 82 6.04 -2.07 6.71
C TRP A 82 5.03 -1.40 5.76
N GLU A 83 5.02 -0.07 5.65
CA GLU A 83 4.17 0.69 4.72
C GLU A 83 4.64 0.48 3.28
N LEU A 84 5.95 0.52 3.07
CA LEU A 84 6.60 0.21 1.79
C LEU A 84 6.27 -1.21 1.33
N GLN A 85 6.27 -2.19 2.23
CA GLN A 85 5.85 -3.55 1.90
C GLN A 85 4.38 -3.63 1.50
N GLY A 86 3.49 -2.93 2.22
CA GLY A 86 2.07 -2.86 1.88
C GLY A 86 1.82 -2.24 0.51
N LEU A 87 2.55 -1.18 0.17
CA LEU A 87 2.46 -0.50 -1.12
C LEU A 87 2.94 -1.38 -2.29
N VAL A 88 4.06 -2.09 -2.11
CA VAL A 88 4.59 -3.04 -3.10
C VAL A 88 3.65 -4.23 -3.28
N ILE A 89 3.22 -4.87 -2.20
CA ILE A 89 2.34 -6.04 -2.26
C ILE A 89 0.99 -5.66 -2.88
N GLY A 90 0.37 -4.59 -2.39
CA GLY A 90 -0.90 -4.09 -2.92
C GLY A 90 -0.80 -3.72 -4.41
N GLY A 91 0.28 -3.03 -4.80
CA GLY A 91 0.57 -2.69 -6.20
C GLY A 91 0.67 -3.90 -7.11
N VAL A 92 1.45 -4.92 -6.71
CA VAL A 92 1.61 -6.16 -7.47
C VAL A 92 0.28 -6.90 -7.60
N MET A 93 -0.49 -6.98 -6.51
CA MET A 93 -1.79 -7.68 -6.49
C MET A 93 -2.80 -7.01 -7.45
N LEU A 94 -2.82 -5.68 -7.47
CA LEU A 94 -3.73 -4.90 -8.33
C LEU A 94 -3.31 -5.01 -9.82
N LEU A 95 -2.01 -4.92 -10.11
CA LEU A 95 -1.48 -5.12 -11.47
C LEU A 95 -1.80 -6.52 -12.01
N MET A 96 -1.62 -7.56 -11.18
CA MET A 96 -1.99 -8.93 -11.57
C MET A 96 -3.48 -9.07 -11.80
N GLY A 97 -4.33 -8.52 -10.90
CA GLY A 97 -5.79 -8.53 -11.08
C GLY A 97 -6.24 -7.88 -12.39
N LEU A 98 -5.68 -6.71 -12.73
CA LEU A 98 -5.98 -6.02 -13.99
C LEU A 98 -5.45 -6.77 -15.22
N PHE A 99 -4.26 -7.35 -15.13
CA PHE A 99 -3.69 -8.15 -16.21
C PHE A 99 -4.56 -9.37 -16.54
N PHE A 100 -5.00 -10.13 -15.53
CA PHE A 100 -5.91 -11.26 -15.71
C PHE A 100 -7.27 -10.84 -16.23
N LEU A 101 -7.82 -9.71 -15.75
CA LEU A 101 -9.05 -9.13 -16.28
C LEU A 101 -8.92 -8.81 -17.78
N GLY A 102 -7.80 -8.21 -18.19
CA GLY A 102 -7.51 -7.91 -19.60
C GLY A 102 -7.42 -9.16 -20.48
N LEU A 103 -6.80 -10.23 -19.99
CA LEU A 103 -6.75 -11.52 -20.68
C LEU A 103 -8.14 -12.15 -20.84
N MET A 104 -8.94 -12.15 -19.78
CA MET A 104 -10.33 -12.60 -19.78
C MET A 104 -11.15 -11.85 -20.83
N VAL A 105 -11.10 -10.52 -20.81
CA VAL A 105 -11.83 -9.67 -21.78
C VAL A 105 -11.35 -9.98 -23.20
N ARG A 106 -10.04 -10.14 -23.43
CA ARG A 106 -9.49 -10.48 -24.75
C ARG A 106 -9.97 -11.85 -25.23
N GLN A 107 -10.03 -12.85 -24.37
CA GLN A 107 -10.55 -14.17 -24.73
C GLN A 107 -12.05 -14.13 -25.01
N TYR A 108 -12.81 -13.40 -24.20
CA TYR A 108 -14.25 -13.23 -24.38
C TYR A 108 -14.59 -12.49 -25.67
N ARG A 109 -13.78 -11.48 -26.04
CA ARG A 109 -13.93 -10.72 -27.30
C ARG A 109 -13.52 -11.52 -28.54
N ARG A 110 -12.67 -12.54 -28.37
CA ARG A 110 -12.23 -13.45 -29.44
C ARG A 110 -13.18 -14.63 -29.64
N ARG A 111 -14.13 -14.88 -28.73
CA ARG A 111 -15.20 -15.87 -28.87
C ARG A 111 -16.46 -15.23 -29.43
#